data_AF-A0A401ZUR3-F1
#
_entry.id   AF-A0A401ZUR3-F1
#
_cell.length_a   1.000
_cell.length_b   1.000
_cell.length_c   1.000
_cell.angle_alpha   90.00
_cell.angle_beta   90.00
_cell.angle_gamma   90.00
#
_symmetry.space_group_name_H-M   'P 1'
#
loop_
_entity.id
_entity.type
_entity.pdbx_description
1 polymer ?
#
loop_
_entity_poly.entity_id
_entity_poly.type
_entity_poly.pdbx_seq_one_letter_code
_entity_poly.pdbx_strand_id
1 'polypeptide(L)'
;MASGSYAKKSMSQQPIEVDTYVPRRRTRLLPETTIEEEEEEPEALQLSTVIARTMQKTNELSLTVRSKMVVDEYEPHPLKRHLPWLKPLIICGVISVVFIVILISAAALQRPGGTTLSYGQGGNVYTVDSSSWRVNQPLAPKVTLPPSTGPYSVLIAPTITADTINKVLATYNSPAAGKGQALYDLGVKYQIDPTFALAFFLHESKFGTQGEARSSLSLGNLRCIDGAVCRDGYAWFPTWEAGFEAWYQLIRNLYVAGWGRTTVDQIIPKYAPAADHNDEQAYINSVKHAIDVWRNGGIVV
;
A
#
# COMPACT_ATOMS: atom_id res chain seq x y z
N MET A 1 33.79 -30.93 -30.81
CA MET A 1 34.39 -29.68 -31.32
C MET A 1 33.49 -29.15 -32.43
N ALA A 2 32.78 -28.05 -32.18
CA ALA A 2 32.03 -27.33 -33.22
C ALA A 2 31.95 -25.86 -32.76
N SER A 3 32.66 -25.01 -33.49
CA SER A 3 32.81 -23.57 -33.27
C SER A 3 31.81 -22.84 -34.17
N GLY A 4 31.04 -21.91 -33.60
CA GLY A 4 30.01 -21.13 -34.31
C GLY A 4 30.12 -19.65 -33.94
N SER A 5 30.52 -18.87 -34.94
CA SER A 5 30.92 -17.46 -34.94
C SER A 5 29.86 -16.46 -34.45
N TYR A 6 30.25 -15.49 -33.62
CA TYR A 6 29.44 -14.33 -33.22
C TYR A 6 29.64 -13.18 -34.21
N ALA A 7 28.60 -12.84 -34.98
CA ALA A 7 28.57 -11.63 -35.80
C ALA A 7 28.06 -10.44 -34.97
N LYS A 8 28.92 -9.41 -34.84
CA LYS A 8 28.64 -8.12 -34.19
C LYS A 8 27.73 -7.28 -35.09
N LYS A 9 26.52 -6.93 -34.63
CA LYS A 9 25.61 -6.01 -35.34
C LYS A 9 25.90 -4.57 -34.90
N SER A 10 26.25 -3.72 -35.86
CA SER A 10 26.53 -2.29 -35.68
C SER A 10 25.23 -1.52 -35.42
N MET A 11 25.16 -0.74 -34.33
CA MET A 11 24.04 0.16 -34.05
C MET A 11 24.32 1.54 -34.67
N SER A 12 23.44 1.96 -35.58
CA SER A 12 23.40 3.32 -36.12
C SER A 12 22.75 4.26 -35.11
N GLN A 13 23.48 5.28 -34.66
CA GLN A 13 22.94 6.38 -33.87
C GLN A 13 22.38 7.45 -34.81
N GLN A 14 21.08 7.77 -34.69
CA GLN A 14 20.51 8.98 -35.27
C GLN A 14 20.54 10.11 -34.23
N PRO A 15 20.86 11.35 -34.63
CA PRO A 15 20.94 12.49 -33.71
C PRO A 15 19.54 12.98 -33.31
N ILE A 16 19.40 13.36 -32.05
CA ILE A 16 18.20 13.98 -31.48
C ILE A 16 18.25 15.47 -31.77
N GLU A 17 17.29 15.97 -32.55
CA GLU A 17 17.07 17.39 -32.81
C GLU A 17 16.26 18.00 -31.66
N VAL A 18 16.84 19.00 -30.98
CA VAL A 18 16.21 19.69 -29.85
C VAL A 18 15.69 21.04 -30.32
N ASP A 19 14.37 21.18 -30.39
CA ASP A 19 13.69 22.41 -30.78
C ASP A 19 13.62 23.38 -29.59
N THR A 20 14.41 24.46 -29.64
CA THR A 20 14.40 25.54 -28.64
C THR A 20 13.57 26.71 -29.13
N TYR A 21 12.25 26.67 -28.91
CA TYR A 21 11.38 27.83 -29.11
C TYR A 21 10.92 28.43 -27.78
N VAL A 22 11.47 29.60 -27.43
CA VAL A 22 11.05 30.40 -26.27
C VAL A 22 10.24 31.62 -26.76
N PRO A 23 8.93 31.70 -26.49
CA PRO A 23 8.14 32.87 -26.89
C PRO A 23 8.45 34.11 -26.03
N ARG A 24 8.49 35.28 -26.68
CA ARG A 24 8.77 36.59 -26.06
C ARG A 24 7.65 37.04 -25.12
N ARG A 25 8.07 37.63 -23.99
CA ARG A 25 7.26 38.22 -22.92
C ARG A 25 6.49 39.45 -23.43
N ARG A 26 5.14 39.42 -23.40
CA ARG A 26 4.28 40.61 -23.55
C ARG A 26 4.14 41.30 -22.19
N THR A 27 4.58 42.55 -22.10
CA THR A 27 4.20 43.49 -21.03
C THR A 27 2.72 43.86 -21.19
N ARG A 28 1.92 43.71 -20.13
CA ARG A 28 0.53 44.18 -20.06
C ARG A 28 0.47 45.31 -19.04
N LEU A 29 0.08 46.50 -19.50
CA LEU A 29 -0.27 47.64 -18.66
C LEU A 29 -1.62 47.35 -17.98
N LEU A 30 -1.73 47.68 -16.69
CA LEU A 30 -2.96 47.61 -15.88
C LEU A 30 -3.65 48.98 -15.89
N PRO A 31 -4.98 49.06 -16.03
CA PRO A 31 -5.73 50.27 -15.71
C PRO A 31 -6.04 50.33 -14.21
N GLU A 32 -6.16 51.56 -13.75
CA GLU A 32 -6.45 52.02 -12.40
C GLU A 32 -7.92 51.82 -12.07
N THR A 33 -8.22 51.27 -10.89
CA THR A 33 -9.60 51.11 -10.41
C THR A 33 -9.72 51.62 -8.98
N THR A 34 -10.69 52.51 -8.86
CA THR A 34 -11.12 53.34 -7.74
C THR A 34 -11.57 52.52 -6.54
N ILE A 35 -11.30 53.05 -5.34
CA ILE A 35 -11.74 52.55 -4.03
C ILE A 35 -13.12 53.16 -3.75
N GLU A 36 -14.10 52.33 -3.40
CA GLU A 36 -15.30 52.74 -2.69
C GLU A 36 -15.27 52.12 -1.28
N GLU A 37 -15.45 52.99 -0.28
CA GLU A 37 -15.54 52.71 1.15
C GLU A 37 -16.96 52.27 1.49
N GLU A 38 -17.10 51.30 2.40
CA GLU A 38 -18.39 50.98 3.02
C GLU A 38 -18.18 50.87 4.55
N GLU A 39 -18.89 51.74 5.27
CA GLU A 39 -18.94 51.87 6.73
C GLU A 39 -19.83 50.79 7.35
N GLU A 40 -19.43 50.24 8.51
CA GLU A 40 -20.36 49.55 9.43
C GLU A 40 -20.14 50.03 10.88
N GLU A 41 -21.25 50.44 11.49
CA GLU A 41 -21.44 50.92 12.87
C GLU A 41 -21.76 49.74 13.82
N PRO A 42 -21.40 49.77 15.13
CA PRO A 42 -21.67 48.65 16.05
C PRO A 42 -22.91 48.86 16.93
N GLU A 43 -23.75 47.82 17.01
CA GLU A 43 -24.89 47.73 17.91
C GLU A 43 -24.49 47.15 19.28
N ALA A 44 -24.80 47.89 20.35
CA ALA A 44 -24.56 47.52 21.74
C ALA A 44 -25.82 46.86 22.35
N LEU A 45 -25.63 45.81 23.17
CA LEU A 45 -26.69 45.32 24.05
C LEU A 45 -26.15 44.92 25.44
N GLN A 46 -26.85 45.44 26.44
CA GLN A 46 -26.57 45.40 27.87
C GLN A 46 -27.10 44.15 28.57
N LEU A 47 -26.51 43.80 29.72
CA LEU A 47 -27.11 43.34 31.00
C LEU A 47 -25.95 42.83 31.89
N SER A 48 -25.87 42.94 33.23
CA SER A 48 -26.80 43.31 34.28
C SER A 48 -26.02 43.43 35.61
N THR A 49 -26.27 44.53 36.33
CA THR A 49 -26.54 44.67 37.79
C THR A 49 -25.63 44.12 38.90
N VAL A 50 -25.19 45.10 39.73
CA VAL A 50 -25.43 45.23 41.20
C VAL A 50 -24.54 44.42 42.17
N ILE A 51 -23.78 45.14 43.02
CA ILE A 51 -23.87 45.11 44.51
C ILE A 51 -23.03 46.27 45.13
N ALA A 52 -23.72 47.04 46.00
CA ALA A 52 -23.31 47.81 47.19
C ALA A 52 -22.03 48.69 47.18
N ARG A 53 -22.12 50.03 47.23
CA ARG A 53 -22.35 50.90 48.43
C ARG A 53 -21.42 50.60 49.62
N THR A 54 -20.60 51.58 50.05
CA THR A 54 -20.58 52.18 51.41
C THR A 54 -19.46 53.24 51.58
N MET A 55 -19.88 54.48 51.92
CA MET A 55 -19.25 55.56 52.72
C MET A 55 -17.91 56.24 52.31
N GLN A 56 -17.88 57.58 52.12
CA GLN A 56 -17.68 58.66 53.14
C GLN A 56 -16.31 58.52 53.85
N LYS A 57 -15.46 59.52 54.10
CA LYS A 57 -15.52 60.98 54.12
C LYS A 57 -14.12 61.48 54.57
N THR A 58 -13.67 62.63 54.05
CA THR A 58 -12.72 63.63 54.62
C THR A 58 -11.23 63.38 54.84
N ASN A 59 -10.52 64.51 54.64
CA ASN A 59 -9.21 64.97 55.14
C ASN A 59 -8.00 64.54 54.32
N GLU A 60 -7.48 65.44 53.49
CA GLU A 60 -6.69 66.65 53.80
C GLU A 60 -5.21 66.36 53.64
N LEU A 61 -4.57 67.30 52.93
CA LEU A 61 -3.21 67.33 52.48
C LEU A 61 -2.20 66.97 53.58
N SER A 62 -1.34 66.00 53.26
CA SER A 62 0.04 65.99 53.74
C SER A 62 0.93 65.69 52.55
N LEU A 63 1.50 66.77 52.01
CA LEU A 63 2.56 66.78 51.00
C LEU A 63 3.80 66.09 51.56
N THR A 64 4.02 64.84 51.16
CA THR A 64 5.37 64.25 51.15
C THR A 64 5.78 64.07 49.70
N VAL A 65 6.67 64.95 49.26
CA VAL A 65 7.38 64.88 47.99
C VAL A 65 8.22 63.60 48.00
N ARG A 66 7.63 62.51 47.53
CA ARG A 66 8.33 61.27 47.23
C ARG A 66 8.72 61.35 45.76
N SER A 67 10.01 61.52 45.52
CA SER A 67 10.64 61.40 44.21
C SER A 67 10.01 60.23 43.44
N LYS A 68 9.18 60.53 42.44
CA LYS A 68 8.73 59.54 41.46
C LYS A 68 9.98 59.15 40.68
N MET A 69 10.53 58.00 41.05
CA MET A 69 11.37 57.22 40.17
C MET A 69 10.58 57.06 38.87
N VAL A 70 11.05 57.69 37.80
CA VAL A 70 10.58 57.42 36.45
C VAL A 70 10.99 55.98 36.19
N VAL A 71 10.05 55.07 36.39
CA VAL A 71 10.12 53.76 35.75
C VAL A 71 9.90 54.06 34.28
N ASP A 72 10.91 53.80 33.44
CA ASP A 72 10.76 53.78 31.99
C ASP A 72 9.70 52.73 31.64
N GLU A 73 8.45 53.16 31.64
CA GLU A 73 7.30 52.37 31.30
C GLU A 73 7.17 52.41 29.77
N TYR A 74 7.27 51.22 29.17
CA TYR A 74 7.22 50.89 27.74
C TYR A 74 8.52 51.00 26.95
N GLU A 75 9.46 50.06 27.17
CA GLU A 75 10.17 49.51 26.02
C GLU A 75 9.13 48.84 25.09
N PRO A 76 8.98 49.28 23.82
CA PRO A 76 8.08 48.62 22.89
C PRO A 76 8.56 47.18 22.68
N HIS A 77 7.67 46.21 22.92
CA HIS A 77 7.93 44.78 22.73
C HIS A 77 8.72 44.57 21.42
N PRO A 78 9.85 43.85 21.43
CA PRO A 78 10.80 43.81 20.31
C PRO A 78 10.17 43.37 18.98
N LEU A 79 9.06 42.65 19.05
CA LEU A 79 8.26 42.21 17.91
C LEU A 79 7.46 43.32 17.20
N LYS A 80 7.11 44.44 17.87
CA LYS A 80 6.35 45.53 17.23
C LYS A 80 7.09 46.15 16.04
N ARG A 81 8.42 46.17 16.08
CA ARG A 81 9.26 46.68 14.99
C ARG A 81 9.21 45.81 13.73
N HIS A 82 8.97 44.51 13.89
CA HIS A 82 9.02 43.53 12.80
C HIS A 82 7.63 43.09 12.31
N LEU A 83 6.56 43.47 13.02
CA LEU A 83 5.16 43.21 12.63
C LEU A 83 4.81 43.57 11.17
N PRO A 84 5.30 44.70 10.59
CA PRO A 84 4.99 45.06 9.20
C PRO A 84 5.56 44.08 8.17
N TRP A 85 6.69 43.44 8.48
CA TRP A 85 7.34 42.44 7.63
C TRP A 85 6.86 41.02 7.94
N LEU A 86 6.48 40.76 9.19
CA LEU A 86 6.02 39.45 9.64
C LEU A 86 4.63 39.11 9.07
N LYS A 87 3.72 40.08 9.00
CA LYS A 87 2.36 39.89 8.43
C LYS A 87 2.38 39.36 6.99
N PRO A 88 3.08 39.98 6.01
CA PRO A 88 3.13 39.46 4.66
C PRO A 88 3.84 38.10 4.58
N LEU A 89 4.88 37.87 5.39
CA LEU A 89 5.57 36.57 5.43
C LEU A 89 4.67 35.44 5.94
N ILE A 90 3.89 35.67 6.99
CA ILE A 90 2.92 34.69 7.50
C ILE A 90 1.83 34.45 6.46
N ILE A 91 1.30 35.50 5.84
CA ILE A 91 0.28 35.38 4.78
C ILE A 91 0.82 34.56 3.60
N CYS A 92 2.03 34.86 3.12
CA CYS A 92 2.69 34.07 2.06
C CYS A 92 2.93 32.60 2.48
N GLY A 93 3.31 32.37 3.74
CA GLY A 93 3.48 31.02 4.29
C GLY A 93 2.17 30.23 4.30
N VAL A 94 1.08 30.82 4.79
CA VAL A 94 -0.25 30.20 4.82
C VAL A 94 -0.74 29.91 3.40
N ILE A 95 -0.61 30.85 2.46
CA ILE A 95 -0.97 30.65 1.05
C ILE A 95 -0.17 29.50 0.43
N SER A 96 1.13 29.41 0.73
CA SER A 96 1.99 28.33 0.22
C SER A 96 1.55 26.97 0.74
N VAL A 97 1.20 26.87 2.03
CA VAL A 97 0.69 25.62 2.63
C VAL A 97 -0.65 25.23 2.01
N VAL A 98 -1.58 26.17 1.86
CA VAL A 98 -2.88 25.91 1.22
C VAL A 98 -2.70 25.46 -0.23
N PHE A 99 -1.80 26.10 -0.98
CA PHE A 99 -1.50 25.72 -2.35
C PHE A 99 -0.89 24.31 -2.45
N ILE A 100 0.02 23.95 -1.53
CA ILE A 100 0.58 22.59 -1.45
C ILE A 100 -0.51 21.57 -1.12
N VAL A 101 -1.41 21.86 -0.19
CA VAL A 101 -2.55 20.97 0.14
C VAL A 101 -3.44 20.77 -1.09
N ILE A 102 -3.77 21.85 -1.81
CA ILE A 102 -4.58 21.77 -3.04
C ILE A 102 -3.86 20.93 -4.11
N LEU A 103 -2.55 21.09 -4.28
CA LEU A 103 -1.76 20.29 -5.23
C LEU A 103 -1.71 18.80 -4.83
N ILE A 104 -1.56 18.49 -3.54
CA ILE A 104 -1.58 17.11 -3.04
C ILE A 104 -2.98 16.49 -3.25
N SER A 105 -4.05 17.24 -2.96
CA SER A 105 -5.42 16.79 -3.19
C SER A 105 -5.72 16.59 -4.68
N ALA A 106 -5.26 17.49 -5.55
CA ALA A 106 -5.40 17.33 -7.00
C ALA A 106 -4.61 16.12 -7.52
N ALA A 107 -3.39 15.89 -7.01
CA ALA A 107 -2.58 14.71 -7.36
C ALA A 107 -3.22 13.40 -6.89
N ALA A 108 -3.91 13.40 -5.75
CA ALA A 108 -4.67 12.25 -5.26
C ALA A 108 -5.92 11.97 -6.13
N LEU A 109 -6.62 13.03 -6.59
CA LEU A 109 -7.86 12.91 -7.36
C LEU A 109 -7.64 12.67 -8.86
N GLN A 110 -6.49 13.07 -9.42
CA GLN A 110 -6.18 12.92 -10.85
C GLN A 110 -5.40 11.65 -11.19
N ARG A 111 -5.10 10.74 -10.23
CA ARG A 111 -4.46 9.45 -10.52
C ARG A 111 -5.39 8.58 -11.37
N PRO A 112 -5.10 8.35 -12.67
CA PRO A 112 -5.85 7.40 -13.47
C PRO A 112 -5.43 6.00 -13.04
N GLY A 113 -6.35 5.21 -12.49
CA GLY A 113 -6.21 3.75 -12.43
C GLY A 113 -5.23 3.17 -11.41
N GLY A 114 -4.96 3.86 -10.29
CA GLY A 114 -4.39 3.20 -9.13
C GLY A 114 -5.49 2.50 -8.35
N THR A 115 -5.93 1.30 -8.78
CA THR A 115 -6.58 0.38 -7.85
C THR A 115 -5.60 0.23 -6.68
N THR A 116 -5.91 0.84 -5.53
CA THR A 116 -5.33 0.41 -4.28
C THR A 116 -5.68 -1.06 -4.15
N LEU A 117 -4.73 -1.92 -4.53
CA LEU A 117 -4.74 -3.33 -4.18
C LEU A 117 -4.71 -3.34 -2.66
N SER A 118 -5.89 -3.41 -2.07
CA SER A 118 -6.03 -3.73 -0.66
C SER A 118 -5.46 -5.13 -0.52
N TYR A 119 -4.23 -5.23 -0.03
CA TYR A 119 -3.70 -6.48 0.49
C TYR A 119 -4.54 -6.79 1.72
N GLY A 120 -5.69 -7.45 1.50
CA GLY A 120 -6.56 -7.90 2.56
C GLY A 120 -5.74 -8.71 3.54
N GLN A 121 -5.79 -8.34 4.82
CA GLN A 121 -5.18 -9.17 5.86
C GLN A 121 -5.93 -10.50 5.91
N GLY A 122 -5.19 -11.59 5.68
CA GLY A 122 -5.57 -13.01 5.78
C GLY A 122 -6.98 -13.29 6.27
N GLY A 123 -7.93 -13.29 5.33
CA GLY A 123 -9.27 -13.79 5.60
C GLY A 123 -9.27 -15.31 5.75
N ASN A 124 -10.39 -15.89 6.18
CA ASN A 124 -10.42 -17.31 6.46
C ASN A 124 -10.39 -18.11 5.15
N VAL A 125 -9.48 -19.08 5.10
CA VAL A 125 -9.42 -20.10 4.04
C VAL A 125 -10.47 -21.18 4.32
N TYR A 126 -10.99 -21.84 3.29
CA TYR A 126 -11.98 -22.92 3.42
C TYR A 126 -11.40 -24.16 4.13
N THR A 127 -12.19 -24.79 5.01
CA THR A 127 -11.83 -26.03 5.71
C THR A 127 -11.99 -27.24 4.80
N VAL A 128 -11.00 -28.15 4.79
CA VAL A 128 -11.01 -29.31 3.89
C VAL A 128 -11.10 -30.61 4.68
N ASP A 129 -12.27 -31.24 4.64
CA ASP A 129 -12.63 -32.37 5.53
C ASP A 129 -12.18 -33.77 5.03
N SER A 130 -11.11 -33.88 4.24
CA SER A 130 -10.62 -35.23 3.87
C SER A 130 -9.11 -35.29 3.64
N SER A 131 -8.43 -36.29 4.20
CA SER A 131 -7.01 -36.59 3.97
C SER A 131 -6.71 -37.13 2.56
N SER A 132 -7.73 -37.47 1.76
CA SER A 132 -7.56 -38.22 0.51
C SER A 132 -6.72 -37.51 -0.57
N TRP A 133 -6.53 -36.19 -0.46
CA TRP A 133 -5.71 -35.40 -1.37
C TRP A 133 -4.27 -35.16 -0.85
N ARG A 134 -3.97 -35.45 0.42
CA ARG A 134 -2.64 -35.27 1.05
C ARG A 134 -1.67 -36.40 0.69
N VAL A 135 -1.42 -36.58 -0.59
CA VAL A 135 -0.48 -37.56 -1.12
C VAL A 135 0.72 -36.83 -1.70
N ASN A 136 1.93 -37.32 -1.43
CA ASN A 136 3.20 -36.72 -1.86
C ASN A 136 3.50 -36.89 -3.36
N GLN A 137 2.46 -36.95 -4.19
CA GLN A 137 2.52 -37.00 -5.65
C GLN A 137 1.22 -36.46 -6.27
N PRO A 138 1.25 -36.03 -7.54
CA PRO A 138 0.06 -35.59 -8.25
C PRO A 138 -0.94 -36.73 -8.45
N LEU A 139 -2.20 -36.50 -8.12
CA LEU A 139 -3.27 -37.44 -8.40
C LEU A 139 -3.76 -37.32 -9.86
N ALA A 140 -4.17 -38.46 -10.41
CA ALA A 140 -4.89 -38.49 -11.67
C ALA A 140 -6.21 -37.71 -11.54
N PRO A 141 -6.59 -36.89 -12.53
CA PRO A 141 -7.87 -36.18 -12.50
C PRO A 141 -9.06 -37.13 -12.41
N LYS A 142 -9.97 -36.87 -11.47
CA LYS A 142 -11.26 -37.56 -11.34
C LYS A 142 -12.30 -37.05 -12.34
N VAL A 143 -12.03 -35.88 -12.93
CA VAL A 143 -12.86 -35.22 -13.92
C VAL A 143 -12.02 -34.90 -15.15
N THR A 144 -12.66 -34.80 -16.31
CA THR A 144 -12.00 -34.33 -17.53
C THR A 144 -11.56 -32.88 -17.33
N LEU A 145 -10.26 -32.63 -17.39
CA LEU A 145 -9.73 -31.29 -17.27
C LEU A 145 -9.97 -30.50 -18.56
N PRO A 146 -10.34 -29.21 -18.47
CA PRO A 146 -10.29 -28.35 -19.64
C PRO A 146 -8.84 -28.27 -20.16
N PRO A 147 -8.64 -28.00 -21.47
CA PRO A 147 -7.30 -27.75 -22.01
C PRO A 147 -6.58 -26.68 -21.18
N SER A 148 -5.30 -26.89 -20.83
CA SER A 148 -4.52 -25.98 -19.99
C SER A 148 -4.05 -24.72 -20.73
N THR A 149 -4.96 -24.07 -21.44
CA THR A 149 -4.67 -22.98 -22.37
C THR A 149 -5.37 -21.67 -22.02
N GLY A 150 -6.18 -21.65 -20.95
CA GLY A 150 -6.85 -20.44 -20.48
C GLY A 150 -5.89 -19.45 -19.80
N PRO A 151 -6.16 -18.13 -19.86
CA PRO A 151 -5.40 -17.15 -19.11
C PRO A 151 -5.45 -17.50 -17.61
N TYR A 152 -4.31 -17.37 -16.92
CA TYR A 152 -4.16 -17.71 -15.50
C TYR A 152 -4.52 -19.16 -15.14
N SER A 153 -4.36 -20.10 -16.08
CA SER A 153 -4.36 -21.52 -15.73
C SER A 153 -3.13 -21.85 -14.88
N VAL A 154 -3.36 -22.58 -13.79
CA VAL A 154 -2.28 -23.06 -12.91
C VAL A 154 -1.49 -24.22 -13.54
N LEU A 155 -2.07 -24.91 -14.54
CA LEU A 155 -1.52 -26.12 -15.18
C LEU A 155 -0.60 -25.80 -16.37
N ILE A 156 0.36 -24.92 -16.14
CA ILE A 156 1.37 -24.59 -17.13
C ILE A 156 2.77 -24.86 -16.57
N ALA A 157 3.75 -25.04 -17.45
CA ALA A 157 5.14 -25.14 -17.05
C ALA A 157 5.58 -23.87 -16.29
N PRO A 158 6.59 -23.96 -15.41
CA PRO A 158 7.07 -22.80 -14.68
C PRO A 158 7.38 -21.60 -15.58
N THR A 159 6.84 -20.45 -15.23
CA THR A 159 7.00 -19.20 -16.00
C THR A 159 8.05 -18.26 -15.43
N ILE A 160 8.53 -18.54 -14.21
CA ILE A 160 9.63 -17.82 -13.55
C ILE A 160 10.66 -18.82 -13.02
N THR A 161 11.89 -18.35 -12.82
CA THR A 161 12.99 -19.17 -12.30
C THR A 161 13.01 -19.20 -10.76
N ALA A 162 13.71 -20.19 -10.18
CA ALA A 162 13.99 -20.24 -8.75
C ALA A 162 14.72 -18.97 -8.24
N ASP A 163 15.62 -18.40 -9.05
CA ASP A 163 16.32 -17.15 -8.73
C ASP A 163 15.38 -15.95 -8.69
N THR A 164 14.41 -15.89 -9.61
CA THR A 164 13.34 -14.88 -9.58
C THR A 164 12.53 -14.99 -8.28
N ILE A 165 12.15 -16.20 -7.88
CA ILE A 165 11.43 -16.45 -6.63
C ILE A 165 12.26 -15.98 -5.43
N ASN A 166 13.53 -16.38 -5.36
CA ASN A 166 14.43 -15.96 -4.29
C ASN A 166 14.60 -14.44 -4.22
N LYS A 167 14.72 -13.78 -5.37
CA LYS A 167 14.82 -12.32 -5.45
C LYS A 167 13.56 -11.64 -4.89
N VAL A 168 12.37 -12.14 -5.24
CA VAL A 168 11.10 -11.64 -4.70
C VAL A 168 11.05 -11.84 -3.18
N LEU A 169 11.29 -13.05 -2.68
CA LEU A 169 11.26 -13.34 -1.25
C LEU A 169 12.26 -12.48 -0.46
N ALA A 170 13.47 -12.31 -0.98
CA ALA A 170 14.49 -11.45 -0.36
C ALA A 170 14.09 -9.97 -0.34
N THR A 171 13.48 -9.45 -1.43
CA THR A 171 13.03 -8.06 -1.52
C THR A 171 12.01 -7.71 -0.43
N TYR A 172 11.20 -8.69 -0.04
CA TYR A 172 10.18 -8.52 1.00
C TYR A 172 10.65 -8.89 2.41
N ASN A 173 11.95 -9.20 2.61
CA ASN A 173 12.49 -9.72 3.88
C ASN A 173 11.73 -10.94 4.39
N SER A 174 11.32 -11.83 3.48
CA SER A 174 10.59 -13.04 3.84
C SER A 174 11.45 -13.96 4.71
N PRO A 175 10.91 -14.55 5.79
CA PRO A 175 11.57 -15.64 6.52
C PRO A 175 11.78 -16.90 5.66
N ALA A 176 11.15 -16.99 4.48
CA ALA A 176 11.38 -18.05 3.51
C ALA A 176 12.42 -17.66 2.43
N ALA A 177 13.15 -16.55 2.58
CA ALA A 177 14.22 -16.18 1.65
C ALA A 177 15.26 -17.32 1.54
N GLY A 178 15.71 -17.59 0.30
CA GLY A 178 16.60 -18.71 -0.02
C GLY A 178 15.88 -20.04 -0.31
N LYS A 179 14.55 -20.10 -0.15
CA LYS A 179 13.74 -21.30 -0.39
C LYS A 179 13.11 -21.37 -1.79
N GLY A 180 13.48 -20.46 -2.69
CA GLY A 180 12.92 -20.37 -4.03
C GLY A 180 13.10 -21.63 -4.86
N GLN A 181 14.21 -22.36 -4.70
CA GLN A 181 14.42 -23.63 -5.39
C GLN A 181 13.41 -24.70 -4.95
N ALA A 182 13.15 -24.84 -3.65
CA ALA A 182 12.17 -25.80 -3.15
C ALA A 182 10.75 -25.46 -3.64
N LEU A 183 10.37 -24.17 -3.64
CA LEU A 183 9.08 -23.74 -4.17
C LEU A 183 8.94 -24.02 -5.67
N TYR A 184 10.02 -23.82 -6.44
CA TYR A 184 10.08 -24.13 -7.87
C TYR A 184 10.00 -25.64 -8.15
N ASP A 185 10.80 -26.44 -7.45
CA ASP A 185 10.85 -27.90 -7.63
C ASP A 185 9.50 -28.56 -7.33
N LEU A 186 8.79 -28.05 -6.31
CA LEU A 186 7.43 -28.48 -6.02
C LEU A 186 6.46 -28.08 -7.14
N GLY A 187 6.63 -26.91 -7.74
CA GLY A 187 5.86 -26.51 -8.94
C GLY A 187 6.07 -27.48 -10.10
N VAL A 188 7.32 -27.84 -10.38
CA VAL A 188 7.67 -28.86 -11.38
C VAL A 188 7.04 -30.22 -11.02
N LYS A 189 7.24 -30.69 -9.77
CA LYS A 189 6.70 -31.96 -9.27
C LYS A 189 5.19 -32.05 -9.41
N TYR A 190 4.49 -30.98 -9.07
CA TYR A 190 3.02 -30.93 -9.09
C TYR A 190 2.42 -30.44 -10.41
N GLN A 191 3.26 -30.11 -11.40
CA GLN A 191 2.85 -29.55 -12.69
C GLN A 191 1.98 -28.30 -12.50
N ILE A 192 2.39 -27.45 -11.57
CA ILE A 192 1.79 -26.16 -11.27
C ILE A 192 2.87 -25.09 -11.43
N ASP A 193 2.58 -24.02 -12.16
CA ASP A 193 3.50 -22.90 -12.28
C ASP A 193 3.75 -22.25 -10.90
N PRO A 194 5.00 -22.20 -10.39
CA PRO A 194 5.30 -21.71 -9.06
C PRO A 194 4.99 -20.23 -8.87
N THR A 195 4.81 -19.47 -9.95
CA THR A 195 4.32 -18.08 -9.87
C THR A 195 2.98 -17.99 -9.13
N PHE A 196 2.10 -18.99 -9.27
CA PHE A 196 0.82 -18.99 -8.56
C PHE A 196 0.98 -19.24 -7.06
N ALA A 197 1.83 -20.19 -6.66
CA ALA A 197 2.15 -20.42 -5.24
C ALA A 197 2.75 -19.15 -4.61
N LEU A 198 3.68 -18.50 -5.32
CA LEU A 198 4.28 -17.25 -4.87
C LEU A 198 3.23 -16.12 -4.73
N ALA A 199 2.26 -16.04 -5.64
CA ALA A 199 1.21 -15.01 -5.61
C ALA A 199 0.23 -15.20 -4.45
N PHE A 200 -0.16 -16.46 -4.17
CA PHE A 200 -0.90 -16.78 -2.96
C PHE A 200 -0.09 -16.42 -1.73
N PHE A 201 1.21 -16.75 -1.68
CA PHE A 201 2.05 -16.43 -0.52
C PHE A 201 2.13 -14.93 -0.22
N LEU A 202 2.22 -14.11 -1.28
CA LEU A 202 2.16 -12.65 -1.17
C LEU A 202 0.83 -12.22 -0.56
N HIS A 203 -0.28 -12.70 -1.11
CA HIS A 203 -1.63 -12.29 -0.69
C HIS A 203 -1.93 -12.72 0.76
N GLU A 204 -1.56 -13.94 1.11
CA GLU A 204 -1.94 -14.58 2.38
C GLU A 204 -1.19 -14.02 3.59
N SER A 205 0.08 -13.65 3.42
CA SER A 205 0.92 -13.30 4.58
C SER A 205 2.07 -12.36 4.25
N LYS A 206 2.06 -11.75 3.07
CA LYS A 206 3.19 -10.97 2.56
C LYS A 206 4.49 -11.78 2.68
N PHE A 207 4.46 -12.99 2.13
CA PHE A 207 5.56 -13.96 2.18
C PHE A 207 5.97 -14.37 3.59
N GLY A 208 5.01 -14.61 4.48
CA GLY A 208 5.27 -15.10 5.84
C GLY A 208 5.74 -14.02 6.81
N THR A 209 5.73 -12.74 6.42
CA THR A 209 6.10 -11.62 7.31
C THR A 209 4.93 -11.15 8.18
N GLN A 210 3.71 -11.59 7.87
CA GLN A 210 2.48 -11.17 8.55
C GLN A 210 1.58 -12.35 8.89
N GLY A 211 0.64 -12.10 9.81
CA GLY A 211 -0.39 -13.06 10.17
C GLY A 211 0.15 -14.35 10.79
N GLU A 212 -0.60 -15.43 10.58
CA GLU A 212 -0.36 -16.76 11.15
C GLU A 212 0.87 -17.46 10.54
N ALA A 213 1.13 -17.23 9.25
CA ALA A 213 2.25 -17.83 8.52
C ALA A 213 3.62 -17.56 9.16
N ARG A 214 3.77 -16.51 9.97
CA ARG A 214 5.00 -16.22 10.75
C ARG A 214 5.44 -17.40 11.64
N SER A 215 4.47 -18.19 12.11
CA SER A 215 4.70 -19.30 13.04
C SER A 215 4.26 -20.64 12.45
N SER A 216 3.18 -20.66 11.67
CA SER A 216 2.65 -21.89 11.08
C SER A 216 3.46 -22.41 9.90
N LEU A 217 4.33 -21.57 9.30
CA LEU A 217 5.10 -21.88 8.09
C LEU A 217 4.20 -22.36 6.93
N SER A 218 2.95 -21.92 6.93
CA SER A 218 1.92 -22.26 5.96
C SER A 218 1.81 -21.16 4.91
N LEU A 219 2.34 -21.41 3.71
CA LEU A 219 2.33 -20.45 2.61
C LEU A 219 0.92 -19.90 2.32
N GLY A 220 -0.08 -20.77 2.42
CA GLY A 220 -1.45 -20.45 2.07
C GLY A 220 -2.39 -20.22 3.24
N ASN A 221 -1.89 -20.10 4.49
CA ASN A 221 -2.72 -20.13 5.70
C ASN A 221 -3.78 -21.26 5.66
N LEU A 222 -3.37 -22.46 5.26
CA LEU A 222 -4.27 -23.61 5.19
C LEU A 222 -4.96 -23.81 6.54
N ARG A 223 -6.27 -24.06 6.53
CA ARG A 223 -6.99 -24.48 7.74
C ARG A 223 -6.48 -25.83 8.21
N CYS A 224 -6.91 -26.24 9.40
CA CYS A 224 -6.55 -27.55 9.93
C CYS A 224 -6.83 -28.68 8.92
N ILE A 225 -5.81 -29.51 8.70
CA ILE A 225 -5.83 -30.66 7.80
C ILE A 225 -5.24 -31.87 8.53
N ASP A 226 -5.72 -33.05 8.19
CA ASP A 226 -5.24 -34.33 8.72
C ASP A 226 -3.73 -34.48 8.56
N GLY A 227 -3.00 -34.77 9.64
CA GLY A 227 -1.55 -35.00 9.61
C GLY A 227 -0.68 -33.73 9.65
N ALA A 228 -1.28 -32.54 9.83
CA ALA A 228 -0.55 -31.33 10.23
C ALA A 228 -0.94 -30.97 11.66
N VAL A 229 -0.08 -30.23 12.37
CA VAL A 229 -0.44 -29.72 13.70
C VAL A 229 -1.52 -28.65 13.50
N CYS A 230 -2.67 -28.80 14.17
CA CYS A 230 -3.74 -27.81 14.13
C CYS A 230 -3.59 -26.86 15.32
N ARG A 231 -3.38 -25.56 15.06
CA ARG A 231 -3.31 -24.50 16.07
C ARG A 231 -3.98 -23.25 15.52
N ASP A 232 -4.75 -22.59 16.36
CA ASP A 232 -5.47 -21.35 16.02
C ASP A 232 -6.38 -21.47 14.77
N GLY A 233 -6.83 -22.69 14.47
CA GLY A 233 -7.64 -23.00 13.28
C GLY A 233 -6.84 -23.22 11.99
N TYR A 234 -5.51 -23.19 12.06
CA TYR A 234 -4.60 -23.33 10.92
C TYR A 234 -3.71 -24.57 11.02
N ALA A 235 -3.29 -25.07 9.87
CA ALA A 235 -2.29 -26.11 9.74
C ALA A 235 -0.88 -25.53 9.91
N TRP A 236 -0.14 -26.10 10.85
CA TRP A 236 1.24 -25.76 11.16
C TRP A 236 2.19 -26.83 10.65
N PHE A 237 3.29 -26.37 10.06
CA PHE A 237 4.28 -27.20 9.41
C PHE A 237 5.65 -27.04 10.08
N PRO A 238 6.49 -28.09 10.09
CA PRO A 238 7.82 -28.03 10.69
C PRO A 238 8.81 -27.18 9.89
N THR A 239 8.56 -26.99 8.59
CA THR A 239 9.40 -26.18 7.69
C THR A 239 8.54 -25.48 6.64
N TRP A 240 9.07 -24.41 6.03
CA TRP A 240 8.44 -23.75 4.89
C TRP A 240 8.20 -24.71 3.73
N GLU A 241 9.16 -25.58 3.42
CA GLU A 241 9.06 -26.56 2.34
C GLU A 241 7.89 -27.55 2.56
N ALA A 242 7.65 -27.96 3.81
CA ALA A 242 6.50 -28.81 4.14
C ALA A 242 5.17 -28.06 3.95
N GLY A 243 5.11 -26.78 4.32
CA GLY A 243 3.96 -25.93 4.05
C GLY A 243 3.73 -25.64 2.57
N PHE A 244 4.81 -25.46 1.80
CA PHE A 244 4.75 -25.31 0.34
C PHE A 244 4.17 -26.58 -0.30
N GLU A 245 4.68 -27.75 0.08
CA GLU A 245 4.22 -29.02 -0.47
C GLU A 245 2.74 -29.25 -0.14
N ALA A 246 2.30 -28.94 1.08
CA ALA A 246 0.89 -29.04 1.46
C ALA A 246 -0.02 -28.13 0.60
N TRP A 247 0.42 -26.91 0.29
CA TRP A 247 -0.32 -26.03 -0.62
C TRP A 247 -0.39 -26.61 -2.05
N TYR A 248 0.72 -27.13 -2.58
CA TYR A 248 0.71 -27.76 -3.90
C TYR A 248 -0.16 -29.02 -3.94
N GLN A 249 -0.15 -29.84 -2.90
CA GLN A 249 -1.06 -30.98 -2.76
C GLN A 249 -2.51 -30.51 -2.79
N LEU A 250 -2.84 -29.46 -2.05
CA LEU A 250 -4.19 -28.91 -2.01
C LEU A 250 -4.63 -28.49 -3.41
N ILE A 251 -3.86 -27.61 -4.08
CA ILE A 251 -4.25 -27.12 -5.40
C ILE A 251 -4.27 -28.24 -6.44
N ARG A 252 -3.24 -29.10 -6.48
CA ARG A 252 -3.12 -30.12 -7.53
C ARG A 252 -4.07 -31.28 -7.35
N ASN A 253 -4.25 -31.77 -6.13
CA ASN A 253 -4.97 -33.02 -5.88
C ASN A 253 -6.44 -32.77 -5.56
N LEU A 254 -6.77 -31.70 -4.83
CA LEU A 254 -8.16 -31.37 -4.54
C LEU A 254 -8.76 -30.48 -5.63
N TYR A 255 -8.21 -29.28 -5.83
CA TYR A 255 -8.83 -28.29 -6.71
C TYR A 255 -8.80 -28.73 -8.18
N VAL A 256 -7.61 -29.11 -8.68
CA VAL A 256 -7.46 -29.57 -10.06
C VAL A 256 -8.02 -30.98 -10.23
N ALA A 257 -7.40 -31.98 -9.60
CA ALA A 257 -7.78 -33.37 -9.89
C ALA A 257 -9.17 -33.74 -9.36
N GLY A 258 -9.54 -33.25 -8.18
CA GLY A 258 -10.84 -33.55 -7.58
C GLY A 258 -11.98 -32.73 -8.17
N TRP A 259 -11.79 -31.42 -8.33
CA TRP A 259 -12.88 -30.49 -8.67
C TRP A 259 -12.80 -29.91 -10.08
N GLY A 260 -11.74 -30.17 -10.85
CA GLY A 260 -11.56 -29.63 -12.20
C GLY A 260 -11.32 -28.12 -12.25
N ARG A 261 -10.92 -27.50 -11.13
CA ARG A 261 -10.63 -26.07 -11.03
C ARG A 261 -9.18 -25.83 -11.42
N THR A 262 -8.97 -25.20 -12.56
CA THR A 262 -7.66 -25.08 -13.21
C THR A 262 -7.19 -23.64 -13.36
N THR A 263 -8.01 -22.66 -12.98
CA THR A 263 -7.70 -21.22 -13.07
C THR A 263 -7.90 -20.52 -11.74
N VAL A 264 -7.25 -19.38 -11.55
CA VAL A 264 -7.39 -18.54 -10.36
C VAL A 264 -8.84 -18.14 -10.09
N ASP A 265 -9.59 -17.76 -11.13
CA ASP A 265 -11.01 -17.40 -11.06
C ASP A 265 -11.89 -18.55 -10.57
N GLN A 266 -11.50 -19.80 -10.83
CA GLN A 266 -12.22 -20.98 -10.35
C GLN A 266 -11.81 -21.38 -8.94
N ILE A 267 -10.54 -21.16 -8.58
CA ILE A 267 -9.95 -21.61 -7.31
C ILE A 267 -10.32 -20.66 -6.17
N ILE A 268 -10.11 -19.35 -6.33
CA ILE A 268 -10.23 -18.37 -5.23
C ILE A 268 -11.62 -18.36 -4.58
N PRO A 269 -12.75 -18.36 -5.31
CA PRO A 269 -14.08 -18.38 -4.70
C PRO A 269 -14.36 -19.60 -3.81
N LYS A 270 -13.55 -20.66 -3.93
CA LYS A 270 -13.58 -21.82 -3.02
C LYS A 270 -12.48 -21.78 -1.98
N TYR A 271 -11.35 -21.18 -2.28
CA TYR A 271 -10.23 -21.06 -1.38
C TYR A 271 -10.50 -20.07 -0.26
N ALA A 272 -11.00 -18.88 -0.59
CA ALA A 272 -11.26 -17.77 0.32
C ALA A 272 -12.62 -17.15 -0.03
N PRO A 273 -13.73 -17.83 0.33
CA PRO A 273 -15.07 -17.39 -0.07
C PRO A 273 -15.51 -16.12 0.66
N ALA A 274 -16.42 -15.36 0.06
CA ALA A 274 -16.98 -14.15 0.68
C ALA A 274 -17.75 -14.43 1.98
N ALA A 275 -18.31 -15.64 2.14
CA ALA A 275 -18.95 -16.09 3.37
C ALA A 275 -18.02 -16.03 4.60
N ASP A 276 -16.71 -16.07 4.36
CA ASP A 276 -15.66 -16.00 5.37
C ASP A 276 -15.08 -14.58 5.54
N HIS A 277 -15.80 -13.57 5.03
CA HIS A 277 -15.44 -12.15 5.00
C HIS A 277 -14.25 -11.82 4.07
N ASN A 278 -14.06 -12.60 3.01
CA ASN A 278 -13.11 -12.32 1.96
C ASN A 278 -13.71 -11.43 0.85
N ASP A 279 -12.86 -10.72 0.12
CA ASP A 279 -13.21 -10.11 -1.17
C ASP A 279 -12.56 -10.96 -2.29
N GLU A 280 -13.36 -11.87 -2.85
CA GLU A 280 -12.91 -12.81 -3.88
C GLU A 280 -12.34 -12.08 -5.11
N GLN A 281 -12.99 -10.97 -5.52
CA GLN A 281 -12.57 -10.25 -6.72
C GLN A 281 -11.28 -9.47 -6.48
N ALA A 282 -11.12 -8.84 -5.31
CA ALA A 282 -9.87 -8.19 -4.93
C ALA A 282 -8.73 -9.20 -4.82
N TYR A 283 -8.98 -10.40 -4.28
CA TYR A 283 -7.99 -11.48 -4.24
C TYR A 283 -7.61 -11.89 -5.66
N ILE A 284 -8.57 -12.22 -6.53
CA ILE A 284 -8.31 -12.57 -7.94
C ILE A 284 -7.45 -11.50 -8.62
N ASN A 285 -7.79 -10.23 -8.45
CA ASN A 285 -7.05 -9.12 -9.05
C ASN A 285 -5.63 -9.00 -8.50
N SER A 286 -5.45 -9.16 -7.18
CA SER A 286 -4.14 -9.13 -6.51
C SER A 286 -3.22 -10.25 -7.02
N VAL A 287 -3.73 -11.47 -7.12
CA VAL A 287 -2.97 -12.63 -7.63
C VAL A 287 -2.59 -12.44 -9.09
N LYS A 288 -3.55 -12.05 -9.94
CA LYS A 288 -3.31 -11.81 -11.37
C LYS A 288 -2.26 -10.73 -11.60
N HIS A 289 -2.37 -9.62 -10.87
CA HIS A 289 -1.41 -8.52 -10.94
C HIS A 289 0.01 -8.99 -10.59
N ALA A 290 0.17 -9.73 -9.49
CA ALA A 290 1.47 -10.22 -9.06
C ALA A 290 2.10 -11.17 -10.10
N ILE A 291 1.29 -12.09 -10.65
CA ILE A 291 1.71 -13.02 -11.71
C ILE A 291 2.21 -12.25 -12.93
N ASP A 292 1.45 -11.26 -13.41
CA ASP A 292 1.82 -10.48 -14.59
C ASP A 292 3.11 -9.69 -14.38
N VAL A 293 3.27 -9.07 -13.21
CA VAL A 293 4.48 -8.31 -12.88
C VAL A 293 5.72 -9.22 -12.89
N TRP A 294 5.66 -10.39 -12.23
CA TRP A 294 6.81 -11.28 -12.12
C TRP A 294 7.16 -11.98 -13.43
N ARG A 295 6.17 -12.36 -14.24
CA ARG A 295 6.40 -12.93 -15.58
C ARG A 295 7.10 -11.96 -16.52
N ASN A 296 6.86 -10.66 -16.33
CA ASN A 296 7.55 -9.60 -17.07
C ASN A 296 8.88 -9.16 -16.42
N GLY A 297 9.38 -9.89 -15.42
CA GLY A 297 10.66 -9.61 -14.74
C GLY A 297 10.61 -8.45 -13.74
N GLY A 298 9.42 -7.89 -13.49
CA GLY A 298 9.20 -6.87 -12.46
C GLY A 298 9.14 -7.47 -11.05
N ILE A 299 9.04 -6.61 -10.05
CA ILE A 299 8.76 -6.97 -8.66
C ILE A 299 7.61 -6.09 -8.21
N VAL A 300 6.57 -6.69 -7.65
CA VAL A 300 5.48 -5.96 -7.00
C VAL A 300 6.08 -5.17 -5.83
N VAL A 301 5.65 -3.92 -5.60
CA VAL A 301 6.17 -3.05 -4.53
C VAL A 301 5.03 -2.67 -3.60
#